data_AF-A0A4R9LSE1-F1
#
_entry.id   AF-A0A4R9LSE1-F1
#
_cell.length_a   1.000
_cell.length_b   1.000
_cell.length_c   1.000
_cell.angle_alpha   90.00
_cell.angle_beta   90.00
_cell.angle_gamma   90.00
#
_symmetry.space_group_name_H-M   'P 1'
#
loop_
_entity.id
_entity.type
_entity.pdbx_description
1 polymer ?
#
loop_
_entity_poly.entity_id
_entity_poly.type
_entity_poly.pdbx_seq_one_letter_code
_entity_poly.pdbx_strand_id
1 'polypeptide(L)'
;MENEQEKRLKAFQAGDVSWYEEEFLDLYLGDKRLGKRLGMILDSKMKNPQSSIPTSMNSWAKTKGAYRFFSNEKAEPQLILDSHRSATVGRFEDRQIILAPQDTTDISFQNGNDIEGLGYINDSKHVKGFFYHPTLAV
;
A
#
# COMPACT_ATOMS: atom_id res chain seq x y z
N MET A 1 32.03 -5.69 10.17
CA MET A 1 31.09 -4.56 10.32
C MET A 1 29.72 -5.15 10.06
N GLU A 2 28.78 -5.09 11.02
CA GLU A 2 27.40 -5.56 10.77
C GLU A 2 26.81 -4.83 9.55
N ASN A 3 26.24 -5.61 8.63
CA ASN A 3 25.51 -5.09 7.47
C ASN A 3 24.31 -4.23 7.97
N GLU A 4 24.02 -3.12 7.29
CA GLU A 4 22.87 -2.28 7.57
C GLU A 4 21.55 -3.07 7.60
N GLN A 5 21.41 -4.10 6.75
CA GLN A 5 20.28 -5.02 6.76
C GLN A 5 20.19 -5.85 8.04
N GLU A 6 21.32 -6.34 8.59
CA GLU A 6 21.33 -7.11 9.84
C GLU A 6 20.94 -6.24 11.03
N LYS A 7 21.37 -4.98 11.05
CA LYS A 7 20.98 -4.02 12.09
C LYS A 7 19.49 -3.70 12.03
N ARG A 8 18.95 -3.51 10.82
CA ARG A 8 17.52 -3.28 10.60
C ARG A 8 16.67 -4.47 11.00
N LEU A 9 17.08 -5.68 10.61
CA LEU A 9 16.39 -6.90 10.99
C LEU A 9 16.34 -7.07 12.52
N LYS A 10 17.45 -6.78 13.21
CA LYS A 10 17.48 -6.77 14.68
C LYS A 10 16.56 -5.72 15.29
N ALA A 11 16.54 -4.51 14.73
CA ALA A 11 15.67 -3.42 15.20
C ALA A 11 14.18 -3.74 14.97
N PHE A 12 13.82 -4.33 13.82
CA PHE A 12 12.48 -4.83 13.55
C PHE A 12 12.07 -5.93 14.53
N GLN A 13 12.95 -6.92 14.78
CA GLN A 13 12.72 -7.99 15.77
C GLN A 13 12.58 -7.47 17.21
N ALA A 14 13.30 -6.40 17.55
CA ALA A 14 13.21 -5.72 18.84
C ALA A 14 11.94 -4.85 18.97
N GLY A 15 11.22 -4.61 17.86
CA GLY A 15 10.05 -3.72 17.81
C GLY A 15 10.39 -2.24 17.74
N ASP A 16 11.66 -1.90 17.49
CA ASP A 16 12.16 -0.52 17.36
C ASP A 16 11.81 0.09 16.00
N VAL A 17 11.50 -0.75 15.01
CA VAL A 17 11.09 -0.37 13.65
C VAL A 17 9.76 -1.02 13.33
N SER A 18 8.85 -0.23 12.77
CA SER A 18 7.53 -0.70 12.34
C SER A 18 7.62 -1.47 11.01
N TRP A 19 6.67 -2.38 10.77
CA TRP A 19 6.65 -3.19 9.53
C TRP A 19 6.63 -2.33 8.26
N TYR A 20 5.99 -1.17 8.28
CA TYR A 20 5.90 -0.29 7.12
C TYR A 20 7.20 0.50 6.88
N GLU A 21 8.01 0.75 7.91
CA GLU A 21 9.33 1.38 7.72
C GLU A 21 10.29 0.47 6.97
N GLU A 22 10.20 -0.85 7.21
CA GLU A 22 10.92 -1.84 6.42
C GLU A 22 10.29 -2.01 5.03
N GLU A 23 8.96 -2.09 4.93
CA GLU A 23 8.27 -2.29 3.65
C GLU A 23 8.46 -1.13 2.66
N PHE A 24 8.57 0.09 3.18
CA PHE A 24 8.67 1.32 2.39
C PHE A 24 10.00 2.05 2.60
N LEU A 25 11.06 1.30 2.88
CA LEU A 25 12.39 1.86 3.17
C LEU A 25 12.90 2.81 2.07
N ASP A 26 12.72 2.41 0.82
CA ASP A 26 13.21 3.15 -0.36
C ASP A 26 12.20 4.18 -0.89
N LEU A 27 11.06 4.36 -0.21
CA LEU A 27 9.99 5.23 -0.69
C LEU A 27 10.32 6.71 -0.48
N TYR A 28 10.51 7.45 -1.58
CA TYR A 28 10.59 8.90 -1.56
C TYR A 28 9.54 9.55 -2.48
N LEU A 29 8.53 10.16 -1.86
CA LEU A 29 7.43 10.86 -2.54
C LEU A 29 7.73 12.37 -2.77
N GLY A 30 9.00 12.76 -2.87
CA GLY A 30 9.41 14.17 -2.99
C GLY A 30 9.29 15.00 -1.70
N ASP A 31 8.73 14.44 -0.62
CA ASP A 31 8.66 15.06 0.71
C ASP A 31 8.61 13.96 1.80
N LYS A 32 9.55 14.01 2.75
CA LYS A 32 9.63 13.04 3.86
C LYS A 32 8.36 12.99 4.71
N ARG A 33 7.59 14.08 4.77
CA ARG A 33 6.31 14.14 5.51
C ARG A 33 5.24 13.28 4.87
N LEU A 34 5.32 13.01 3.56
CA LEU A 34 4.38 12.11 2.87
C LEU A 34 4.63 10.66 3.24
N GLY A 35 5.89 10.20 3.29
CA GLY A 35 6.24 8.87 3.80
C GLY A 35 5.75 8.66 5.24
N LYS A 36 6.01 9.64 6.12
CA LYS A 36 5.49 9.61 7.51
C LYS A 36 3.96 9.54 7.55
N ARG A 37 3.27 10.27 6.66
CA ARG A 37 1.81 10.25 6.58
C ARG A 37 1.29 8.89 6.11
N LEU A 38 1.93 8.28 5.11
CA LEU A 38 1.60 6.94 4.64
C LEU A 38 1.72 5.91 5.76
N GLY A 39 2.83 5.91 6.51
CA GLY A 39 3.00 5.04 7.67
C GLY A 39 1.87 5.15 8.69
N MET A 40 1.49 6.39 9.06
CA MET A 40 0.35 6.62 9.95
C MET A 40 -0.98 6.10 9.39
N ILE A 41 -1.19 6.19 8.08
CA ILE A 41 -2.38 5.66 7.40
C ILE A 41 -2.40 4.15 7.48
N LEU A 42 -1.29 3.50 7.12
CA LEU A 42 -1.13 2.06 7.11
C LEU A 42 -1.28 1.45 8.51
N ASP A 43 -0.64 2.02 9.52
CA ASP A 43 -0.78 1.56 10.92
C ASP A 43 -2.22 1.55 11.41
N SER A 44 -2.94 2.63 11.12
CA SER A 44 -4.34 2.76 11.49
C SER A 44 -5.21 1.77 10.73
N LYS A 45 -4.97 1.61 9.43
CA LYS A 45 -5.74 0.70 8.58
C LYS A 45 -5.44 -0.77 8.88
N MET A 46 -4.22 -1.15 9.22
CA MET A 46 -3.89 -2.52 9.60
C MET A 46 -4.56 -2.96 10.91
N LYS A 47 -4.80 -2.03 11.85
CA LYS A 47 -5.55 -2.32 13.08
C LYS A 47 -7.03 -2.56 12.83
N ASN A 48 -7.61 -1.94 11.80
CA ASN A 48 -9.00 -2.14 11.43
C ASN A 48 -9.19 -1.97 9.90
N PRO A 49 -8.87 -3.00 9.11
CA PRO A 49 -8.84 -2.91 7.64
C PRO A 49 -10.19 -2.55 7.02
N GLN A 50 -11.29 -2.96 7.65
CA GLN A 50 -12.64 -2.73 7.14
C GLN A 50 -13.23 -1.36 7.55
N SER A 51 -12.66 -0.68 8.54
CA SER A 51 -13.18 0.60 8.99
C SER A 51 -13.00 1.73 7.95
N SER A 52 -13.91 2.70 7.97
CA SER A 52 -13.74 3.92 7.17
C SER A 52 -12.47 4.69 7.58
N ILE A 53 -11.92 5.52 6.68
CA ILE A 53 -10.77 6.38 7.01
C ILE A 53 -11.05 7.25 8.25
N PRO A 54 -12.20 7.94 8.38
CA PRO A 54 -12.52 8.70 9.60
C PRO A 54 -12.52 7.86 10.87
N THR A 55 -13.12 6.67 10.82
CA THR A 55 -13.20 5.74 11.96
C THR A 55 -11.82 5.24 12.35
N SER A 56 -10.98 4.86 11.38
CA SER A 56 -9.65 4.31 11.65
C SER A 56 -8.70 5.37 12.24
N MET A 57 -8.78 6.60 11.74
CA MET A 57 -7.87 7.69 12.12
C MET A 57 -8.12 8.24 13.53
N ASN A 58 -9.35 8.10 14.05
CA ASN A 58 -9.78 8.50 15.40
C ASN A 58 -9.40 9.95 15.79
N SER A 59 -9.29 10.86 14.81
CA SER A 59 -8.98 12.27 15.02
C SER A 59 -9.25 13.05 13.74
N TRP A 60 -9.94 14.19 13.86
CA TRP A 60 -10.27 15.04 12.71
C TRP A 60 -9.03 15.51 11.93
N ALA A 61 -7.97 15.91 12.64
CA ALA A 61 -6.72 16.35 12.01
C ALA A 61 -6.04 15.21 11.22
N LYS A 62 -6.06 13.98 11.77
CA LYS A 62 -5.51 12.80 11.09
C LYS A 62 -6.36 12.42 9.88
N THR A 63 -7.68 12.40 10.01
CA THR A 63 -8.63 12.15 8.93
C THR A 63 -8.43 13.12 7.76
N LYS A 64 -8.36 14.43 8.04
CA LYS A 64 -8.10 15.43 6.99
C LYS A 64 -6.71 15.24 6.37
N GLY A 65 -5.71 14.86 7.15
CA GLY A 65 -4.37 14.53 6.66
C GLY A 65 -4.38 13.31 5.72
N ALA A 66 -5.17 12.28 6.01
CA ALA A 66 -5.29 11.09 5.18
C ALA A 66 -5.98 11.41 3.84
N TYR A 67 -7.11 12.13 3.86
CA TYR A 67 -7.76 12.56 2.62
C TYR A 67 -6.85 13.45 1.76
N ARG A 68 -6.13 14.40 2.38
CA ARG A 68 -5.15 15.23 1.69
C ARG A 68 -3.99 14.44 1.11
N PHE A 69 -3.62 13.31 1.71
CA PHE A 69 -2.59 12.42 1.16
C PHE A 69 -3.12 11.71 -0.09
N PHE A 70 -4.32 11.12 -0.03
CA PHE A 70 -4.92 10.44 -1.19
C PHE A 70 -5.23 11.38 -2.36
N SER A 71 -5.46 12.66 -2.09
CA SER A 71 -5.65 13.69 -3.13
C SER A 71 -4.36 14.41 -3.54
N ASN A 72 -3.18 13.92 -3.13
CA ASN A 72 -1.90 14.58 -3.44
C ASN A 72 -1.25 13.92 -4.66
N GLU A 73 -1.01 14.71 -5.70
CA GLU A 73 -0.36 14.24 -6.94
C GLU A 73 1.04 13.65 -6.70
N LYS A 74 1.75 14.09 -5.65
CA LYS A 74 3.06 13.53 -5.27
C LYS A 74 2.97 12.14 -4.63
N ALA A 75 1.80 11.75 -4.12
CA ALA A 75 1.58 10.42 -3.55
C ALA A 75 1.24 9.43 -4.67
N GLU A 76 2.16 9.30 -5.63
CA GLU A 76 1.97 8.48 -6.82
C GLU A 76 1.83 6.99 -6.45
N PRO A 77 0.74 6.32 -6.87
CA PRO A 77 0.51 4.92 -6.53
C PRO A 77 1.65 3.99 -6.99
N GLN A 78 2.25 4.29 -8.14
CA GLN A 78 3.30 3.47 -8.73
C GLN A 78 4.56 3.45 -7.85
N LEU A 79 4.99 4.61 -7.34
CA LEU A 79 6.13 4.71 -6.41
C LEU A 79 5.90 3.90 -5.12
N ILE A 80 4.68 3.94 -4.58
CA ILE A 80 4.30 3.17 -3.39
C ILE A 80 4.39 1.66 -3.69
N LEU A 81 3.81 1.22 -4.81
CA LEU A 81 3.85 -0.18 -5.23
C LEU A 81 5.26 -0.67 -5.53
N ASP A 82 6.11 0.15 -6.14
CA ASP A 82 7.49 -0.23 -6.47
C ASP A 82 8.34 -0.41 -5.23
N SER A 83 8.20 0.46 -4.23
CA SER A 83 8.86 0.26 -2.94
C SER A 83 8.43 -1.06 -2.27
N HIS A 84 7.12 -1.36 -2.28
CA HIS A 84 6.59 -2.62 -1.76
C HIS A 84 7.11 -3.85 -2.53
N ARG A 85 7.25 -3.73 -3.86
CA ARG A 85 7.83 -4.79 -4.72
C ARG A 85 9.31 -5.00 -4.42
N SER A 86 10.09 -3.94 -4.24
CA SER A 86 11.50 -4.04 -3.86
C SER A 86 11.67 -4.76 -2.52
N ALA A 87 10.87 -4.39 -1.50
CA ALA A 87 10.87 -5.10 -0.22
C ALA A 87 10.45 -6.58 -0.37
N THR A 88 9.48 -6.85 -1.25
CA THR A 88 9.07 -8.22 -1.57
C THR A 88 10.20 -9.02 -2.21
N VAL A 89 10.89 -8.48 -3.22
CA VAL A 89 12.06 -9.13 -3.85
C VAL A 89 13.16 -9.39 -2.82
N GLY A 90 13.44 -8.41 -1.94
CA GLY A 90 14.42 -8.54 -0.87
C GLY A 90 14.15 -9.73 0.06
N ARG A 91 12.87 -10.03 0.37
CA ARG A 91 12.50 -11.20 1.19
C ARG A 91 12.81 -12.55 0.52
N PHE A 92 12.98 -12.58 -0.81
CA PHE A 92 13.21 -13.80 -1.58
C PHE A 92 14.67 -13.99 -2.03
N GLU A 93 15.59 -13.07 -1.72
CA GLU A 93 17.00 -13.15 -2.17
C GLU A 93 17.67 -14.49 -1.78
N ASP A 94 17.36 -15.02 -0.60
CA ASP A 94 17.93 -16.28 -0.09
C ASP A 94 17.08 -17.53 -0.43
N ARG A 95 16.05 -17.41 -1.28
CA ARG A 95 15.12 -18.50 -1.60
C ARG A 95 15.49 -19.15 -2.93
N GLN A 96 15.61 -20.49 -2.93
CA GLN A 96 15.94 -21.24 -4.15
C GLN A 96 14.75 -21.44 -5.09
N ILE A 97 13.53 -21.47 -4.55
CA ILE A 97 12.29 -21.65 -5.30
C ILE A 97 11.29 -20.62 -4.78
N ILE A 98 10.64 -19.93 -5.71
CA ILE A 98 9.59 -18.95 -5.47
C ILE A 98 8.42 -19.35 -6.36
N LEU A 99 7.22 -19.42 -5.80
CA LEU A 99 6.00 -19.57 -6.58
C LEU A 99 5.40 -18.20 -6.83
N ALA A 100 5.00 -17.93 -8.07
CA ALA A 100 4.36 -16.67 -8.48
C ALA A 100 2.97 -16.93 -9.08
N PRO A 101 2.00 -17.46 -8.30
CA PRO A 101 0.62 -17.56 -8.75
C PRO A 101 0.06 -16.18 -9.15
N GLN A 102 -0.71 -16.20 -10.23
CA GLN A 102 -1.38 -15.04 -10.82
C GLN A 102 -2.84 -15.38 -11.06
N ASP A 103 -3.70 -14.39 -10.87
CA ASP A 103 -5.12 -14.49 -11.19
C ASP A 103 -5.67 -13.09 -11.51
N THR A 104 -6.83 -13.02 -12.16
CA THR A 104 -7.53 -11.75 -12.42
C THR A 104 -8.82 -11.71 -11.63
N THR A 105 -9.03 -10.61 -10.90
CA THR A 105 -10.32 -10.31 -10.24
C THR A 105 -10.84 -8.95 -10.69
N ASP A 106 -12.14 -8.72 -10.58
CA ASP A 106 -12.74 -7.41 -10.82
C ASP A 106 -12.89 -6.61 -9.51
N ILE A 107 -12.67 -5.30 -9.59
CA ILE A 107 -13.03 -4.36 -8.53
C ILE A 107 -14.23 -3.55 -9.01
N SER A 108 -15.39 -3.83 -8.42
CA SER A 108 -16.67 -3.25 -8.81
C SER A 108 -17.10 -2.09 -7.89
N PHE A 109 -17.65 -1.03 -8.49
CA PHE A 109 -18.20 0.13 -7.78
C PHE A 109 -19.70 0.27 -8.11
N GLN A 110 -20.56 0.07 -7.10
CA GLN A 110 -22.02 0.17 -7.27
C GLN A 110 -22.50 1.56 -7.77
N ASN A 111 -21.79 2.62 -7.42
CA ASN A 111 -22.06 4.00 -7.87
C ASN A 111 -20.93 4.56 -8.74
N GLY A 112 -20.28 3.71 -9.54
CA GLY A 112 -19.10 4.10 -10.32
C GLY A 112 -19.36 5.09 -11.46
N ASN A 113 -20.62 5.51 -11.70
CA ASN A 113 -20.96 6.45 -12.77
C ASN A 113 -20.30 7.82 -12.61
N ASP A 114 -20.08 8.25 -11.37
CA ASP A 114 -19.49 9.55 -11.04
C ASP A 114 -17.96 9.48 -10.86
N ILE A 115 -17.35 8.31 -11.05
CA ILE A 115 -15.90 8.12 -10.93
C ILE A 115 -15.27 8.12 -12.33
N GLU A 116 -14.43 9.12 -12.58
CA GLU A 116 -13.68 9.25 -13.82
C GLU A 116 -12.66 8.09 -13.98
N GLY A 117 -12.48 7.62 -15.21
CA GLY A 117 -11.49 6.59 -15.55
C GLY A 117 -11.95 5.14 -15.33
N LEU A 118 -13.13 4.88 -14.76
CA LEU A 118 -13.66 3.52 -14.65
C LEU A 118 -14.20 2.98 -15.99
N GLY A 119 -13.93 1.70 -16.24
CA GLY A 119 -14.46 0.94 -17.37
C GLY A 119 -15.67 0.08 -17.01
N TYR A 120 -16.20 -0.65 -18.00
CA TYR A 120 -17.20 -1.70 -17.79
C TYR A 120 -16.49 -3.01 -17.40
N ILE A 121 -17.03 -3.71 -16.40
CA ILE A 121 -16.49 -5.02 -15.96
C ILE A 121 -17.40 -6.20 -16.34
N ASN A 122 -18.57 -5.91 -16.91
CA ASN A 122 -19.49 -6.89 -17.52
C ASN A 122 -20.33 -6.18 -18.59
N ASP A 123 -21.31 -6.88 -19.15
CA ASP A 123 -22.19 -6.35 -20.21
C ASP A 123 -23.21 -5.29 -19.70
N SER A 124 -23.29 -5.08 -18.38
CA SER A 124 -24.18 -4.06 -17.80
C SER A 124 -23.50 -2.70 -17.76
N LYS A 125 -24.19 -1.71 -18.34
CA LYS A 125 -23.75 -0.31 -18.27
C LYS A 125 -23.84 0.31 -16.87
N HIS A 126 -24.47 -0.40 -15.92
CA HIS A 126 -24.66 0.05 -14.55
C HIS A 126 -23.56 -0.41 -13.60
N VAL A 127 -22.69 -1.32 -14.02
CA VAL A 127 -21.57 -1.81 -13.21
C VAL A 127 -20.27 -1.32 -13.80
N LYS A 128 -19.63 -0.38 -13.09
CA LYS A 128 -18.33 0.17 -13.47
C LYS A 128 -17.24 -0.27 -12.50
N GLY A 129 -16.02 -0.39 -13.00
CA GLY A 129 -14.89 -0.89 -12.25
C GLY A 129 -13.64 -1.04 -13.11
N PHE A 130 -12.75 -1.90 -12.66
CA PHE A 130 -11.57 -2.31 -13.43
C PHE A 130 -11.16 -3.74 -13.07
N PHE A 131 -10.44 -4.39 -13.98
CA PHE A 131 -9.80 -5.66 -13.71
C PHE A 131 -8.47 -5.43 -13.01
N TYR A 132 -8.23 -6.19 -11.96
CA TYR A 132 -6.99 -6.22 -11.20
C TYR A 132 -6.32 -7.57 -11.37
N HIS A 133 -5.08 -7.56 -11.89
CA HIS A 133 -4.29 -8.76 -12.15
C HIS A 133 -3.05 -8.79 -11.23
N PRO A 134 -3.19 -9.22 -9.97
CA PRO A 134 -2.06 -9.35 -9.05
C PRO A 134 -1.21 -10.59 -9.32
N THR A 135 0.05 -10.50 -8.92
CA THR A 135 0.93 -11.66 -8.70
C THR A 135 1.23 -11.75 -7.21
N LEU A 136 1.06 -12.92 -6.61
CA LEU A 136 1.42 -13.17 -5.23
C LEU A 136 2.68 -14.05 -5.20
N ALA A 137 3.77 -13.56 -4.61
CA ALA A 137 4.98 -14.35 -4.44
C ALA A 137 4.93 -15.11 -3.10
N VAL A 138 5.17 -16.43 -3.12
CA VAL A 138 5.21 -17.32 -1.94
C VAL A 138 6.36 -18.32 -1.98
#